data_AF-Q3TRQ6-F1
#
_entry.id   AF-Q3TRQ6-F1
#
_cell.length_a   1.000
_cell.length_b   1.000
_cell.length_c   1.000
_cell.angle_alpha   90.00
_cell.angle_beta   90.00
_cell.angle_gamma   90.00
#
_symmetry.space_group_name_H-M   'P 1'
#
loop_
_entity.id
_entity.type
_entity.pdbx_description
1 polymer ?
#
loop_
_entity_poly.entity_id
_entity_poly.type
_entity_poly.pdbx_seq_one_letter_code
_entity_poly.pdbx_strand_id
1 'polypeptide(L)'
;NTARAYHLQDDGTQTVRMVSHFYGNGDICDITDKPRQVTVKLKCKESDSPHAVTVYMLEPHSCQYILGVESPVICKILDTADENGLLSLPN
;
A
#
# COMPACT_ATOMS: atom_id res chain seq x y z
N ASN A 1 1.31 12.00 -4.83
CA ASN A 1 1.28 10.60 -4.34
C ASN A 1 2.34 9.83 -5.08
N THR A 2 3.48 9.57 -4.44
CA THR A 2 4.52 8.71 -5.02
C THR A 2 4.03 7.27 -4.91
N ALA A 3 3.96 6.54 -6.04
CA ALA A 3 3.42 5.19 -6.07
C ALA A 3 4.30 4.16 -5.34
N ARG A 4 5.59 4.47 -5.18
CA ARG A 4 6.57 3.62 -4.49
C ARG A 4 7.30 4.40 -3.41
N ALA A 5 7.62 3.72 -2.31
CA ALA A 5 8.59 4.19 -1.34
C ALA A 5 9.76 3.21 -1.26
N TYR A 6 10.96 3.76 -1.29
CA TYR A 6 12.22 3.02 -1.30
C TYR A 6 12.87 3.04 0.08
N HIS A 7 13.61 1.98 0.38
CA HIS A 7 14.54 1.93 1.50
C HIS A 7 15.94 1.68 0.96
N LEU A 8 16.91 2.47 1.42
CA LEU A 8 18.34 2.25 1.19
C LEU A 8 18.81 1.22 2.21
N GLN A 9 19.26 0.06 1.75
CA GLN A 9 19.87 -0.93 2.62
C GLN A 9 21.33 -0.55 2.90
N ASP A 10 21.91 -1.12 3.97
CA ASP A 10 23.26 -0.80 4.43
C ASP A 10 24.35 -1.18 3.39
N ASP A 11 24.03 -2.08 2.45
CA ASP A 11 24.88 -2.47 1.33
C ASP A 11 24.79 -1.52 0.12
N GLY A 12 24.00 -0.45 0.23
CA GLY A 12 23.76 0.53 -0.83
C GLY A 12 22.68 0.12 -1.85
N THR A 13 22.04 -1.04 -1.68
CA THR A 13 20.93 -1.45 -2.56
C THR A 13 19.65 -0.71 -2.23
N GLN A 14 18.91 -0.30 -3.27
CA GLN A 14 17.63 0.39 -3.12
C GLN A 14 16.48 -0.59 -3.45
N THR A 15 15.71 -0.96 -2.43
CA THR A 15 14.57 -1.89 -2.59
C THR A 15 13.24 -1.18 -2.33
N VAL A 16 12.21 -1.56 -3.08
CA VAL A 16 10.85 -1.05 -2.85
C VAL A 16 10.29 -1.72 -1.60
N ARG A 17 9.97 -0.93 -0.56
CA ARG A 17 9.41 -1.46 0.71
C ARG A 17 7.93 -1.15 0.89
N MET A 18 7.38 -0.31 0.02
CA MET A 18 5.97 0.00 -0.01
C MET A 18 5.53 0.43 -1.41
N VAL A 19 4.33 0.00 -1.81
CA VAL A 19 3.57 0.63 -2.89
C VAL A 19 2.28 1.25 -2.35
N SER A 20 1.87 2.34 -2.99
CA SER A 20 0.66 3.08 -2.64
C SER A 20 -0.25 3.19 -3.84
N HIS A 21 -1.47 2.67 -3.72
CA HIS A 21 -2.51 2.76 -4.73
C HIS A 21 -3.59 3.72 -4.28
N PHE A 22 -4.03 4.58 -5.19
CA PHE A 22 -5.17 5.46 -4.95
C PHE A 22 -6.40 4.88 -5.65
N TYR A 23 -7.46 4.67 -4.89
CA TYR A 23 -8.77 4.29 -5.40
C TYR A 23 -9.73 5.44 -5.11
N GLY A 24 -10.21 6.07 -6.18
CA GLY A 24 -11.20 7.14 -6.13
C GLY A 24 -12.56 6.67 -6.62
N ASN A 25 -13.48 7.63 -6.78
CA ASN A 25 -14.78 7.42 -7.40
C ASN A 25 -15.66 6.39 -6.67
N GLY A 26 -15.53 6.30 -5.34
CA GLY A 26 -16.47 5.55 -4.51
C GLY A 26 -17.83 6.26 -4.40
N ASP A 27 -18.74 5.67 -3.63
CA ASP A 27 -20.06 6.24 -3.38
C ASP A 27 -19.98 7.67 -2.81
N ILE A 28 -20.96 8.50 -3.16
CA ILE A 28 -21.05 9.88 -2.67
C ILE A 28 -21.20 9.86 -1.13
N CYS A 29 -20.33 10.60 -0.47
CA CYS A 29 -20.34 10.82 0.95
C CYS A 29 -21.48 11.77 1.32
N ASP A 30 -22.35 11.36 2.24
CA ASP A 30 -23.46 12.16 2.76
C ASP A 30 -22.98 13.41 3.54
N ILE A 31 -21.79 13.34 4.15
CA ILE A 31 -21.22 14.46 4.93
C ILE A 31 -20.57 15.51 4.03
N THR A 32 -19.84 15.08 2.99
CA THR A 32 -18.98 15.97 2.19
C THR A 32 -19.50 16.22 0.77
N ASP A 33 -20.52 15.46 0.36
CA ASP A 33 -21.10 15.43 -0.99
C ASP A 33 -20.06 15.16 -2.09
N LYS A 34 -18.99 14.43 -1.74
CA LYS A 34 -17.91 14.04 -2.65
C LYS A 34 -17.77 12.52 -2.70
N PRO A 35 -17.29 11.94 -3.82
CA PRO A 35 -16.96 10.53 -3.89
C PRO A 35 -15.97 10.12 -2.79
N ARG A 36 -16.24 9.01 -2.10
CA ARG A 36 -15.30 8.40 -1.15
C ARG A 36 -13.99 8.03 -1.87
N GLN A 37 -12.88 8.16 -1.15
CA GLN A 37 -11.54 7.85 -1.67
C GLN A 37 -10.72 7.08 -0.65
N VAL A 38 -9.87 6.17 -1.11
CA VAL A 38 -8.95 5.40 -0.26
C VAL A 38 -7.55 5.34 -0.87
N THR A 39 -6.55 5.53 -0.01
CA THR A 39 -5.16 5.19 -0.34
C THR A 39 -4.80 3.86 0.30
N VAL A 40 -4.56 2.85 -0.52
CA VAL A 40 -4.12 1.52 -0.09
C VAL A 40 -2.60 1.48 -0.07
N LYS A 41 -2.00 1.15 1.08
CA LYS A 41 -0.56 1.02 1.28
C LYS A 41 -0.23 -0.45 1.52
N LEU A 42 0.47 -1.06 0.56
CA LEU A 42 1.02 -2.40 0.71
C LEU A 42 2.46 -2.25 1.17
N LYS A 43 2.77 -2.77 2.36
CA LYS A 43 4.09 -2.60 2.98
C LYS A 43 4.71 -3.94 3.34
N CYS A 44 6.00 -4.08 3.03
CA CYS A 44 6.78 -5.21 3.50
C CYS A 44 7.00 -5.10 5.01
N LYS A 45 6.71 -6.18 5.73
CA LYS A 45 6.97 -6.32 7.17
C LYS A 45 7.51 -7.72 7.44
N GLU A 46 8.74 -7.78 7.92
CA GLU A 46 9.37 -9.04 8.31
C GLU A 46 8.63 -9.68 9.49
N SER A 47 8.51 -11.00 9.48
CA SER A 47 7.91 -11.79 10.56
C SER A 47 8.38 -13.24 10.46
N ASP A 48 8.48 -13.93 11.60
CA ASP A 48 8.79 -15.36 11.65
C ASP A 48 7.70 -16.23 11.01
N SER A 49 6.47 -15.72 10.90
CA SER A 49 5.37 -16.40 10.22
C SER A 49 5.20 -15.87 8.79
N PRO A 50 5.37 -16.69 7.75
CA PRO A 50 5.23 -16.26 6.35
C PRO A 50 3.80 -15.83 5.98
N HIS A 51 2.82 -16.19 6.82
CA HIS A 51 1.40 -15.86 6.64
C HIS A 51 0.91 -14.77 7.60
N ALA A 52 1.82 -14.12 8.35
CA ALA A 52 1.43 -12.98 9.18
C ALA A 52 0.91 -11.83 8.31
N VAL A 53 -0.25 -11.29 8.68
CA VAL A 53 -0.86 -10.13 8.03
C VAL A 53 -1.34 -9.15 9.10
N THR A 54 -0.95 -7.89 8.97
CA THR A 54 -1.51 -6.77 9.73
C THR A 54 -2.35 -5.92 8.79
N VAL A 55 -3.64 -5.72 9.10
CA VAL A 55 -4.53 -4.83 8.35
C VAL A 55 -5.00 -3.72 9.28
N TYR A 56 -4.94 -2.48 8.82
CA TYR A 56 -5.50 -1.35 9.55
C TYR A 56 -6.14 -0.34 8.60
N MET A 57 -7.12 0.39 9.11
CA MET A 57 -7.82 1.42 8.37
C MET A 57 -7.90 2.69 9.21
N LEU A 58 -7.59 3.83 8.58
CA LEU A 58 -7.66 5.16 9.19
C LEU A 58 -8.55 6.06 8.36
N GLU A 59 -9.35 6.89 9.02
CA GLU A 59 -10.15 7.96 8.40
C GLU A 59 -9.64 9.32 8.90
N PRO A 60 -8.51 9.83 8.37
CA PRO A 60 -7.95 11.12 8.80
C PRO A 60 -8.88 12.31 8.50
N HIS A 61 -9.72 12.18 7.47
CA HIS A 61 -10.77 13.14 7.13
C HIS A 61 -12.02 12.36 6.74
N SER A 62 -13.21 12.94 6.97
CA SER A 62 -14.48 12.31 6.60
C SER A 62 -14.46 11.85 5.15
N CYS A 63 -14.76 10.57 4.92
CA CYS A 63 -14.80 9.92 3.61
C CYS A 63 -13.46 9.87 2.84
N GLN A 64 -12.34 10.07 3.54
CA GLN A 64 -10.99 9.83 3.03
C GLN A 64 -10.30 8.79 3.89
N TYR A 65 -9.93 7.67 3.27
CA TYR A 65 -9.42 6.50 4.00
C TYR A 65 -7.96 6.22 3.66
N ILE A 66 -7.26 5.62 4.62
CA ILE A 66 -5.96 4.99 4.42
C ILE A 66 -6.09 3.54 4.87
N LEU A 67 -5.91 2.60 3.95
CA LEU A 67 -5.89 1.17 4.24
C LEU A 67 -4.44 0.69 4.20
N GLY A 68 -3.90 0.24 5.33
CA GLY A 68 -2.58 -0.37 5.40
C GLY A 68 -2.68 -1.88 5.45
N VAL A 69 -1.89 -2.54 4.60
CA VAL A 69 -1.69 -4.00 4.62
C VAL A 69 -0.19 -4.26 4.75
N GLU A 70 0.19 -4.92 5.83
CA GLU A 70 1.58 -5.29 6.11
C GLU A 70 1.72 -6.80 6.21
N SER A 71 2.65 -7.39 5.46
CA SER A 71 2.89 -8.84 5.48
C SER A 71 4.26 -9.21 4.92
N PRO A 72 4.88 -10.32 5.34
CA PRO A 72 6.10 -10.85 4.72
C PRO A 72 5.91 -11.23 3.25
N VAL A 73 4.70 -11.66 2.84
CA VAL A 73 4.43 -12.02 1.44
C VAL A 73 4.55 -10.80 0.51
N ILE A 74 4.23 -9.61 1.01
CA ILE A 74 4.33 -8.37 0.25
C ILE A 74 5.80 -8.09 -0.12
N CYS A 75 6.75 -8.42 0.77
CA CYS A 75 8.18 -8.25 0.49
C CYS A 75 8.64 -8.93 -0.81
N LYS A 76 8.03 -10.08 -1.15
CA LYS A 76 8.41 -10.87 -2.33
C LYS A 76 7.89 -10.29 -3.65
N ILE A 77 6.82 -9.49 -3.60
CA ILE A 77 6.14 -8.97 -4.79
C ILE A 77 6.41 -7.48 -5.00
N LEU A 78 6.93 -6.74 -4.01
CA LEU A 78 7.19 -5.30 -4.17
C LEU A 78 8.25 -5.00 -5.23
N ASP A 79 9.22 -5.89 -5.42
CA ASP A 79 10.22 -5.75 -6.48
C ASP A 79 9.62 -5.92 -7.88
N THR A 80 8.43 -6.52 -8.01
CA THR A 80 7.71 -6.66 -9.29
C THR A 80 6.80 -5.47 -9.60
N ALA A 81 6.72 -4.49 -8.70
CA ALA A 81 6.01 -3.25 -8.98
C ALA A 81 6.57 -2.63 -10.27
N ASP A 82 5.77 -1.87 -11.01
CA ASP A 82 6.20 -0.92 -12.06
C ASP A 82 6.26 0.53 -11.50
N GLU A 83 6.69 1.52 -12.27
CA GLU A 83 6.82 2.91 -11.80
C GLU A 83 5.52 3.49 -11.23
N ASN A 84 4.37 2.93 -11.62
CA ASN A 84 3.03 3.29 -11.15
C ASN A 84 2.59 2.50 -9.91
N GLY A 85 3.46 1.63 -9.39
CA GLY A 85 3.20 0.76 -8.25
C GLY A 85 2.38 -0.48 -8.58
N LEU A 86 2.12 -0.78 -9.86
CA LEU A 86 1.35 -1.95 -10.28
C LEU A 86 2.18 -3.22 -10.10
N LEU A 87 1.66 -4.17 -9.35
CA LEU A 87 2.35 -5.42 -9.03
C LEU A 87 2.11 -6.46 -10.14
N SER A 88 3.19 -7.13 -10.56
CA SER A 88 3.07 -8.32 -11.42
C SER A 88 3.04 -9.56 -10.52
N LEU A 89 1.88 -10.21 -10.42
CA LEU A 89 1.74 -11.45 -9.66
C LEU A 89 2.14 -12.63 -10.56
N PRO A 90 3.03 -13.55 -10.10
CA PRO A 90 3.30 -14.78 -10.83
C PRO A 90 2.03 -15.65 -10.91
N ASN A 91 1.83 -16.28 -12.07
CA ASN A 91 0.73 -17.23 -12.32
C ASN A 91 0.91 -18.54 -11.54
#